data_AF-A0A948R3T8-F1
#
_entry.id   AF-A0A948R3T8-F1
#
_cell.length_a   1.000
_cell.length_b   1.000
_cell.length_c   1.000
_cell.angle_alpha   90.00
_cell.angle_beta   90.00
_cell.angle_gamma   90.00
#
_symmetry.space_group_name_H-M   'P 1'
#
loop_
_entity.id
_entity.type
_entity.pdbx_description
1 polymer ?
#
loop_
_entity_poly.entity_id
_entity_poly.type
_entity_poly.pdbx_seq_one_letter_code
_entity_poly.pdbx_strand_id
1 'polypeptide(L)'
;MPDLSRILAANDPLTLASLPRGSLPLVLADLARAAKRRAVFIAPDDAAMRAAVDAAQFFAPEIDVFAFPAWDCLPYDRASPALAISAERLAALHRLQQPGGAQQLLVTTVNAVLQRVLTPFRVRESVREFRVGTNIGHASLAALLTRQGYARTDTVIDHGEFAVRGSIVDIFPSSLDAGLRLDFFGDELESLRLFDPATQMTVERVDQHLLLPASEALLDDNSIKRFRSRYRELFGANATQDPLYEAVSDGRRLAGMEHWLPLFEERLATIFDHLGKDDVVVIDQGAIGAAEERLGDIADYHEQRGRIASEKKGSYRPLGPDALYLTRAEFDASLAAAPAHRANGFAAEGGANVLDFGFRSARDFAPERGRGENVYEAAAAHFQTVAKAGRKPLFAAYSTGSARRIASILEEAGAPTVLADNWQHAHGLAAKGKCAVVVLPLETGFASDTLELLTEADVLGDRLVRRKKKRRDSDAFLAELQALSRGDLVVHIEHGIGRYLGLDPITVGKSQ
;
A
#
# COMPACT_ATOMS: atom_id res chain seq x y z
N MET A 1 -7.48 22.34 17.47
CA MET A 1 -6.42 21.38 17.13
C MET A 1 -5.16 21.82 17.86
N PRO A 2 -4.38 20.88 18.41
CA PRO A 2 -3.12 21.21 19.07
C PRO A 2 -2.13 21.86 18.10
N ASP A 3 -1.14 22.54 18.65
CA ASP A 3 -0.12 23.25 17.91
C ASP A 3 0.84 22.27 17.20
N LEU A 4 0.63 22.07 15.90
CA LEU A 4 1.48 21.23 15.06
C LEU A 4 2.93 21.71 15.05
N SER A 5 3.21 22.99 15.30
CA SER A 5 4.58 23.51 15.34
C SER A 5 5.41 22.86 16.44
N ARG A 6 4.78 22.42 17.54
CA ARG A 6 5.46 21.66 18.60
C ARG A 6 5.91 20.28 18.12
N ILE A 7 5.15 19.63 17.24
CA ILE A 7 5.55 18.36 16.61
C ILE A 7 6.73 18.62 15.67
N LEU A 8 6.60 19.61 14.80
CA LEU A 8 7.61 19.94 13.78
C LEU A 8 8.95 20.44 14.37
N ALA A 9 8.94 20.98 15.59
CA ALA A 9 10.12 21.51 16.27
C ALA A 9 10.70 20.56 17.34
N ALA A 10 10.04 19.43 17.63
CA ALA A 10 10.49 18.51 18.65
C ALA A 10 11.71 17.70 18.18
N ASN A 11 12.74 17.66 19.02
CA ASN A 11 13.93 16.82 18.80
C ASN A 11 13.78 15.44 19.46
N ASP A 12 12.86 15.32 20.41
CA ASP A 12 12.56 14.09 21.13
C ASP A 12 11.17 13.57 20.72
N PRO A 13 10.95 12.23 20.72
CA PRO A 13 9.65 11.64 20.46
C PRO A 13 8.56 12.21 21.37
N LEU A 14 7.43 12.57 20.77
CA LEU A 14 6.22 13.01 21.47
C LEU A 14 5.19 11.89 21.43
N THR A 15 4.42 11.74 22.50
CA THR A 15 3.19 10.95 22.49
C THR A 15 2.05 11.85 22.04
N LEU A 16 1.51 11.57 20.86
CA LEU A 16 0.32 12.19 20.30
C LEU A 16 -0.90 11.43 20.85
N ALA A 17 -1.47 11.93 21.95
CA ALA A 17 -2.53 11.25 22.69
C ALA A 17 -3.93 11.63 22.20
N SER A 18 -4.91 10.79 22.55
CA SER A 18 -6.31 10.99 22.19
C SER A 18 -6.51 11.07 20.67
N LEU A 19 -5.90 10.13 19.94
CA LEU A 19 -5.98 9.98 18.48
C LEU A 19 -6.63 8.64 18.10
N PRO A 20 -7.94 8.44 18.35
CA PRO A 20 -8.63 7.23 17.90
C PRO A 20 -8.48 7.06 16.38
N ARG A 21 -8.51 5.81 15.92
CA ARG A 21 -8.22 5.41 14.52
C ARG A 21 -8.92 6.28 13.48
N GLY A 22 -10.18 6.63 13.70
CA GLY A 22 -10.96 7.48 12.78
C GLY A 22 -10.42 8.90 12.60
N SER A 23 -9.77 9.47 13.63
CA SER A 23 -9.23 10.84 13.62
C SER A 23 -7.80 10.92 13.08
N LEU A 24 -7.06 9.81 13.12
CA LEU A 24 -5.64 9.79 12.79
C LEU A 24 -5.35 10.25 11.35
N PRO A 25 -6.07 9.81 10.30
CA PRO A 25 -5.79 10.26 8.93
C PRO A 25 -5.99 11.77 8.73
N LEU A 26 -6.94 12.39 9.44
CA LEU A 26 -7.13 13.85 9.43
C LEU A 26 -5.89 14.56 10.00
N VAL A 27 -5.38 14.06 11.13
CA VAL A 27 -4.18 14.63 11.77
C VAL A 27 -2.92 14.41 10.93
N LEU A 28 -2.79 13.24 10.30
CA LEU A 28 -1.68 12.96 9.37
C LEU A 28 -1.72 13.88 8.15
N ALA A 29 -2.91 14.14 7.60
CA ALA A 29 -3.09 15.07 6.49
C ALA A 29 -2.70 16.51 6.87
N ASP A 30 -3.13 16.98 8.05
CA ASP A 30 -2.74 18.30 8.55
C ASP A 30 -1.25 18.40 8.88
N LEU A 31 -0.66 17.31 9.40
CA LEU A 31 0.79 17.23 9.63
C LEU A 31 1.56 17.27 8.30
N ALA A 32 1.09 16.57 7.26
CA ALA A 32 1.69 16.59 5.93
C ALA A 32 1.63 17.98 5.27
N ARG A 33 0.53 18.73 5.47
CA ARG A 33 0.41 20.13 5.02
C ARG A 33 1.41 21.06 5.71
N ALA A 34 1.67 20.82 6.99
CA ALA A 34 2.51 21.67 7.83
C ALA A 34 4.00 21.29 7.79
N ALA A 35 4.32 20.05 7.44
CA ALA A 35 5.69 19.55 7.36
C ALA A 35 6.52 20.35 6.35
N LYS A 36 7.81 20.55 6.65
CA LYS A 36 8.73 21.25 5.74
C LYS A 36 9.05 20.43 4.49
N ARG A 37 8.96 19.10 4.60
CA ARG A 37 9.31 18.16 3.54
C ARG A 37 8.24 17.10 3.36
N ARG A 38 8.03 16.23 4.35
CA ARG A 38 6.96 15.21 4.33
C ARG A 38 6.64 14.71 5.73
N ALA A 39 5.43 14.18 5.90
CA ALA A 39 5.09 13.32 7.01
C ALA A 39 5.24 11.85 6.60
N VAL A 40 5.67 11.00 7.53
CA VAL A 40 5.77 9.56 7.37
C VAL A 40 4.96 8.90 8.47
N PHE A 41 4.04 8.01 8.11
CA PHE A 41 3.25 7.23 9.06
C PHE A 41 3.59 5.74 8.97
N ILE A 42 3.90 5.11 10.10
CA ILE A 42 4.14 3.68 10.23
C ILE A 42 2.91 3.05 10.89
N ALA A 43 2.11 2.36 10.09
CA ALA A 43 0.92 1.62 10.47
C ALA A 43 1.26 0.22 11.02
N PRO A 44 0.37 -0.40 11.82
CA PRO A 44 0.58 -1.75 12.32
C PRO A 44 0.51 -2.83 11.23
N ASP A 45 -0.30 -2.62 10.19
CA ASP A 45 -0.54 -3.60 9.12
C ASP A 45 -0.99 -2.93 7.81
N ASP A 46 -1.11 -3.72 6.73
CA ASP A 46 -1.48 -3.22 5.40
C ASP A 46 -2.92 -2.70 5.32
N ALA A 47 -3.84 -3.21 6.15
CA ALA A 47 -5.22 -2.74 6.18
C ALA A 47 -5.29 -1.33 6.77
N ALA A 48 -4.62 -1.10 7.90
CA ALA A 48 -4.48 0.19 8.54
C ALA A 48 -3.75 1.21 7.63
N MET A 49 -2.69 0.78 6.93
CA MET A 49 -2.00 1.61 5.95
C MET A 49 -2.94 2.06 4.82
N ARG A 50 -3.67 1.14 4.18
CA ARG A 50 -4.61 1.47 3.10
C ARG A 50 -5.75 2.38 3.59
N ALA A 51 -6.28 2.11 4.77
CA ALA A 51 -7.32 2.96 5.38
C ALA A 51 -6.79 4.39 5.64
N ALA A 52 -5.54 4.53 6.11
CA ALA A 52 -4.93 5.83 6.33
C ALA A 52 -4.69 6.59 5.02
N VAL A 53 -4.21 5.92 3.97
CA VAL A 53 -4.01 6.51 2.63
C VAL A 53 -5.34 7.04 2.07
N ASP A 54 -6.36 6.17 2.02
CA ASP A 54 -7.68 6.51 1.46
C ASP A 54 -8.32 7.71 2.18
N ALA A 55 -8.27 7.71 3.52
CA ALA A 55 -8.88 8.75 4.32
C ALA A 55 -8.08 10.06 4.31
N ALA A 56 -6.75 10.01 4.35
CA ALA A 56 -5.91 11.21 4.30
C ALA A 56 -6.08 11.95 2.97
N GLN A 57 -6.12 11.23 1.84
CA GLN A 57 -6.37 11.83 0.51
C GLN A 57 -7.74 12.50 0.44
N PHE A 58 -8.75 11.98 1.15
CA PHE A 58 -10.06 12.62 1.24
C PHE A 58 -10.02 13.93 2.03
N PHE A 59 -9.34 13.94 3.19
CA PHE A 59 -9.23 15.14 4.04
C PHE A 59 -8.37 16.24 3.43
N ALA A 60 -7.39 15.86 2.61
CA ALA A 60 -6.49 16.75 1.92
C ALA A 60 -6.22 16.28 0.48
N PRO A 61 -7.15 16.53 -0.47
CA PRO A 61 -6.96 16.10 -1.85
C PRO A 61 -5.75 16.74 -2.55
N GLU A 62 -5.22 17.82 -1.99
CA GLU A 62 -4.09 18.56 -2.52
C GLU A 62 -2.71 18.00 -2.13
N ILE A 63 -2.63 17.14 -1.10
CA ILE A 63 -1.35 16.54 -0.71
C ILE A 63 -1.07 15.28 -1.55
N ASP A 64 0.20 15.00 -1.79
CA ASP A 64 0.65 13.76 -2.43
C ASP A 64 0.76 12.65 -1.38
N VAL A 65 -0.24 11.75 -1.36
CA VAL A 65 -0.24 10.57 -0.48
C VAL A 65 0.22 9.34 -1.26
N PHE A 66 1.19 8.60 -0.73
CA PHE A 66 1.63 7.35 -1.33
C PHE A 66 2.02 6.31 -0.29
N ALA A 67 1.92 5.03 -0.65
CA ALA A 67 2.18 3.92 0.23
C ALA A 67 3.53 3.26 -0.04
N PHE A 68 4.14 2.69 1.00
CA PHE A 68 5.23 1.73 0.89
C PHE A 68 4.80 0.43 1.60
N PRO A 69 4.19 -0.53 0.87
CA PRO A 69 3.62 -1.74 1.46
C PRO A 69 4.72 -2.74 1.86
N ALA A 70 4.36 -3.70 2.72
CA ALA A 70 5.19 -4.88 2.94
C ALA A 70 5.13 -5.82 1.72
N TRP A 71 6.06 -6.76 1.62
CA TRP A 71 5.86 -7.90 0.72
C TRP A 71 4.63 -8.70 1.15
N ASP A 72 3.87 -9.18 0.17
CA ASP A 72 2.67 -10.00 0.34
C ASP A 72 2.98 -11.51 0.45
N CYS A 73 4.26 -11.86 0.56
CA CYS A 73 4.75 -13.20 0.85
C CYS A 73 5.29 -13.30 2.29
N LEU A 74 5.39 -14.54 2.79
CA LEU A 74 5.93 -14.81 4.13
C LEU A 74 7.46 -14.65 4.16
N PRO A 75 8.08 -14.41 5.32
CA PRO A 75 9.53 -14.53 5.47
C PRO A 75 9.99 -15.92 5.01
N TYR A 76 11.04 -15.95 4.19
CA TYR A 76 11.62 -17.18 3.65
C TYR A 76 10.64 -18.07 2.86
N ASP A 77 9.73 -17.43 2.14
CA ASP A 77 8.82 -18.11 1.23
C ASP A 77 9.55 -18.60 -0.03
N ARG A 78 8.91 -19.53 -0.75
CA ARG A 78 9.28 -19.92 -2.12
C ARG A 78 8.48 -19.15 -3.16
N ALA A 79 7.46 -18.41 -2.74
CA ALA A 79 6.79 -17.42 -3.57
C ALA A 79 7.57 -16.11 -3.58
N SER A 80 7.63 -15.47 -4.75
CA SER A 80 8.06 -14.07 -4.85
C SER A 80 6.91 -13.16 -4.38
N PRO A 81 7.21 -11.94 -3.89
CA PRO A 81 6.18 -10.92 -3.76
C PRO A 81 5.52 -10.67 -5.13
N ALA A 82 4.24 -10.31 -5.13
CA ALA A 82 3.57 -9.94 -6.37
C ALA A 82 4.31 -8.79 -7.07
N LEU A 83 4.36 -8.82 -8.41
CA LEU A 83 5.04 -7.77 -9.18
C LEU A 83 4.40 -6.40 -8.92
N ALA A 84 3.08 -6.32 -8.76
CA ALA A 84 2.38 -5.09 -8.38
C ALA A 84 2.85 -4.52 -7.03
N ILE A 85 3.12 -5.37 -6.03
CA ILE A 85 3.64 -4.93 -4.72
C ILE A 85 5.11 -4.48 -4.84
N SER A 86 5.93 -5.23 -5.58
CA SER A 86 7.33 -4.85 -5.84
C SER A 86 7.43 -3.52 -6.62
N ALA A 87 6.54 -3.35 -7.59
CA ALA A 87 6.33 -2.14 -8.37
C ALA A 87 5.99 -0.94 -7.49
N GLU A 88 4.94 -1.05 -6.66
CA GLU A 88 4.51 0.00 -5.73
C GLU A 88 5.64 0.40 -4.77
N ARG A 89 6.37 -0.57 -4.24
CA ARG A 89 7.53 -0.35 -3.36
C ARG A 89 8.64 0.42 -4.05
N LEU A 90 9.04 0.03 -5.26
CA LEU A 90 10.09 0.73 -6.02
C LEU A 90 9.65 2.14 -6.42
N ALA A 91 8.38 2.32 -6.79
CA ALA A 91 7.82 3.64 -7.07
C ALA A 91 7.90 4.54 -5.84
N ALA A 92 7.53 4.04 -4.66
CA ALA A 92 7.66 4.78 -3.42
C ALA A 92 9.12 5.12 -3.08
N LEU A 93 10.05 4.15 -3.15
CA LEU A 93 11.48 4.41 -2.92
C LEU A 93 12.04 5.46 -3.88
N HIS A 94 11.64 5.42 -5.15
CA HIS A 94 12.03 6.40 -6.15
C HIS A 94 11.43 7.78 -5.86
N ARG A 95 10.14 7.88 -5.49
CA ARG A 95 9.50 9.13 -5.07
C ARG A 95 10.24 9.75 -3.88
N LEU A 96 10.73 8.94 -2.93
CA LEU A 96 11.52 9.43 -1.80
C LEU A 96 12.84 10.10 -2.23
N GLN A 97 13.39 9.73 -3.39
CA GLN A 97 14.64 10.31 -3.93
C GLN A 97 14.44 11.66 -4.60
N GLN A 98 13.21 11.98 -5.01
CA GLN A 98 12.95 13.25 -5.67
C GLN A 98 13.01 14.39 -4.65
N PRO A 99 13.50 15.59 -5.04
CA PRO A 99 13.34 16.79 -4.25
C PRO A 99 11.84 17.06 -4.13
N GLY A 100 11.24 16.63 -3.01
CA GLY A 100 9.79 16.62 -2.83
C GLY A 100 9.16 18.01 -3.03
N GLY A 101 7.90 18.02 -3.50
CA GLY A 101 7.01 19.14 -3.26
C GLY A 101 6.73 19.27 -1.76
N ALA A 102 6.36 20.46 -1.28
CA ALA A 102 6.29 20.78 0.14
C ALA A 102 5.23 20.00 0.96
N GLN A 103 4.41 19.15 0.33
CA GLN A 103 3.27 18.50 0.97
C GLN A 103 3.14 17.04 0.53
N GLN A 104 3.78 16.13 1.25
CA GLN A 104 3.71 14.70 0.99
C GLN A 104 3.40 13.91 2.28
N LEU A 105 2.65 12.83 2.14
CA LEU A 105 2.42 11.83 3.18
C LEU A 105 2.83 10.45 2.66
N LEU A 106 3.92 9.92 3.21
CA LEU A 106 4.27 8.50 3.05
C LEU A 106 3.55 7.70 4.14
N VAL A 107 2.82 6.66 3.73
CA VAL A 107 2.22 5.69 4.66
C VAL A 107 2.87 4.33 4.44
N THR A 108 3.37 3.70 5.49
CA THR A 108 4.00 2.39 5.42
C THR A 108 3.54 1.49 6.56
N THR A 109 4.02 0.25 6.61
CA THR A 109 3.73 -0.69 7.69
C THR A 109 4.98 -1.04 8.47
N VAL A 110 4.82 -1.50 9.71
CA VAL A 110 5.95 -2.00 10.50
C VAL A 110 6.64 -3.19 9.82
N ASN A 111 5.88 -4.04 9.13
CA ASN A 111 6.42 -5.17 8.36
C ASN A 111 7.34 -4.70 7.23
N ALA A 112 6.99 -3.59 6.55
CA ALA A 112 7.82 -3.00 5.51
C ALA A 112 9.07 -2.31 6.06
N VAL A 113 8.93 -1.62 7.21
CA VAL A 113 10.02 -0.89 7.88
C VAL A 113 11.09 -1.83 8.43
N LEU A 114 10.68 -3.00 8.94
CA LEU A 114 11.60 -4.02 9.44
C LEU A 114 12.40 -4.70 8.32
N GLN A 115 12.01 -4.56 7.06
CA GLN A 115 12.71 -5.15 5.94
C GLN A 115 13.73 -4.18 5.33
N ARG A 116 14.94 -4.65 5.08
CA ARG A 116 15.97 -3.91 4.36
C ARG A 116 15.59 -3.76 2.88
N VAL A 117 15.99 -2.65 2.29
CA VAL A 117 15.63 -2.20 0.94
C VAL A 117 16.87 -1.83 0.12
N LEU A 118 16.69 -1.61 -1.18
CA LEU A 118 17.73 -1.06 -2.05
C LEU A 118 18.17 0.32 -1.59
N THR A 119 19.47 0.61 -1.67
CA THR A 119 19.98 1.93 -1.25
C THR A 119 19.41 3.08 -2.09
N PRO A 120 19.34 4.31 -1.54
CA PRO A 120 19.01 5.53 -2.30
C PRO A 120 19.76 5.66 -3.63
N PHE A 121 21.06 5.32 -3.62
CA PHE A 121 21.90 5.33 -4.81
C PHE A 121 21.46 4.28 -5.83
N ARG A 122 21.28 3.04 -5.40
CA ARG A 122 20.86 1.93 -6.26
C ARG A 122 19.52 2.21 -6.94
N VAL A 123 18.55 2.77 -6.20
CA VAL A 123 17.23 3.15 -6.73
C VAL A 123 17.33 4.22 -7.82
N ARG A 124 18.25 5.19 -7.68
CA ARG A 124 18.50 6.22 -8.72
C ARG A 124 19.20 5.66 -9.95
N GLU A 125 20.06 4.66 -9.79
CA GLU A 125 20.72 4.02 -10.93
C GLU A 125 19.82 3.03 -11.68
N SER A 126 18.82 2.45 -11.01
CA SER A 126 17.98 1.41 -11.59
C SER A 126 16.88 1.91 -12.52
N VAL A 127 16.71 3.22 -12.70
CA VAL A 127 15.68 3.78 -13.58
C VAL A 127 16.17 3.99 -15.00
N ARG A 128 15.26 3.91 -15.98
CA ARG A 128 15.56 4.16 -17.39
C ARG A 128 14.62 5.19 -17.98
N GLU A 129 15.17 6.27 -18.51
CA GLU A 129 14.40 7.24 -19.30
C GLU A 129 14.19 6.73 -20.73
N PHE A 130 12.95 6.77 -21.20
CA PHE A 130 12.57 6.64 -22.59
C PHE A 130 12.08 7.98 -23.11
N ARG A 131 12.67 8.46 -24.18
CA ARG A 131 12.29 9.71 -24.85
C ARG A 131 12.11 9.47 -26.34
N VAL A 132 11.15 10.14 -26.97
CA VAL A 132 11.02 10.13 -28.43
C VAL A 132 12.35 10.51 -29.09
N GLY A 133 12.72 9.79 -30.16
CA GLY A 133 14.01 9.88 -30.84
C GLY A 133 15.12 9.02 -30.24
N THR A 134 14.85 8.24 -29.18
CA THR A 134 15.84 7.31 -28.61
C THR A 134 16.04 6.14 -29.57
N ASN A 135 17.30 5.82 -29.89
CA ASN A 135 17.66 4.68 -30.72
C ASN A 135 17.93 3.45 -29.83
N ILE A 136 16.98 2.52 -29.79
CA ILE A 136 17.05 1.24 -29.07
C ILE A 136 16.26 0.18 -29.82
N GLY A 137 16.95 -0.78 -30.41
CA GLY A 137 16.29 -1.90 -31.09
C GLY A 137 15.51 -2.80 -30.15
N HIS A 138 14.47 -3.46 -30.67
CA HIS A 138 13.54 -4.29 -29.89
C HIS A 138 14.22 -5.38 -29.05
N ALA A 139 15.25 -6.05 -29.59
CA ALA A 139 15.96 -7.10 -28.87
C ALA A 139 16.70 -6.55 -27.63
N SER A 140 17.32 -5.38 -27.77
CA SER A 140 18.03 -4.69 -26.69
C SER A 140 17.05 -4.19 -25.62
N LEU A 141 15.89 -3.67 -26.03
CA LEU A 141 14.82 -3.26 -25.11
C LEU A 141 14.24 -4.47 -24.37
N ALA A 142 13.91 -5.56 -25.05
CA ALA A 142 13.39 -6.77 -24.41
C ALA A 142 14.39 -7.33 -23.38
N ALA A 143 15.67 -7.39 -23.73
CA ALA A 143 16.71 -7.81 -22.78
C ALA A 143 16.82 -6.86 -21.58
N LEU A 144 16.70 -5.54 -21.79
CA LEU A 144 16.67 -4.57 -20.71
C LEU A 144 15.47 -4.79 -19.77
N LEU A 145 14.27 -4.96 -20.33
CA LEU A 145 13.05 -5.16 -19.56
C LEU A 145 13.13 -6.44 -18.72
N THR A 146 13.63 -7.54 -19.30
CA THR A 146 13.86 -8.79 -18.55
C THR A 146 14.83 -8.60 -17.39
N ARG A 147 15.95 -7.88 -17.58
CA ARG A 147 16.90 -7.57 -16.49
C ARG A 147 16.27 -6.70 -15.39
N GLN A 148 15.36 -5.80 -15.78
CA GLN A 148 14.59 -4.94 -14.90
C GLN A 148 13.43 -5.66 -14.18
N GLY A 149 13.28 -6.98 -14.40
CA GLY A 149 12.28 -7.82 -13.74
C GLY A 149 10.93 -7.87 -14.43
N TYR A 150 10.79 -7.33 -15.65
CA TYR A 150 9.55 -7.41 -16.40
C TYR A 150 9.34 -8.80 -17.02
N ALA A 151 8.11 -9.30 -16.95
CA ALA A 151 7.69 -10.55 -17.56
C ALA A 151 7.20 -10.33 -18.99
N ARG A 152 7.71 -11.14 -19.93
CA ARG A 152 7.25 -11.07 -21.33
C ARG A 152 5.94 -11.85 -21.47
N THR A 153 4.91 -11.20 -22.00
CA THR A 153 3.59 -11.78 -22.27
C THR A 153 3.14 -11.49 -23.70
N ASP A 154 2.04 -12.11 -24.12
CA ASP A 154 1.41 -11.83 -25.42
C ASP A 154 0.56 -10.55 -25.38
N THR A 155 -0.06 -10.30 -24.23
CA THR A 155 -0.87 -9.11 -23.94
C THR A 155 -0.54 -8.59 -22.56
N VAL A 156 -0.32 -7.29 -22.46
CA VAL A 156 -0.04 -6.60 -21.20
C VAL A 156 -1.36 -6.31 -20.48
N ILE A 157 -1.51 -6.89 -19.29
CA ILE A 157 -2.72 -6.76 -18.46
C ILE A 157 -2.35 -6.22 -17.08
N ASP A 158 -1.21 -6.65 -16.51
CA ASP A 158 -0.82 -6.30 -15.14
C ASP A 158 0.56 -5.62 -15.08
N HIS A 159 0.84 -4.94 -13.96
CA HIS A 159 2.10 -4.24 -13.73
C HIS A 159 3.29 -5.21 -13.78
N GLY A 160 4.37 -4.75 -14.37
CA GLY A 160 5.57 -5.57 -14.54
C GLY A 160 5.51 -6.51 -15.74
N GLU A 161 4.51 -6.38 -16.61
CA GLU A 161 4.45 -7.10 -17.88
C GLU A 161 4.91 -6.24 -19.07
N PHE A 162 5.37 -6.90 -20.13
CA PHE A 162 5.58 -6.29 -21.43
C PHE A 162 5.29 -7.25 -22.59
N ALA A 163 4.84 -6.71 -23.72
CA ALA A 163 4.59 -7.45 -24.96
C ALA A 163 5.25 -6.76 -26.14
N VAL A 164 5.73 -7.55 -27.10
CA VAL A 164 6.35 -7.04 -28.34
C VAL A 164 5.51 -7.48 -29.53
N ARG A 165 4.99 -6.52 -30.30
CA ARG A 165 4.04 -6.73 -31.40
C ARG A 165 4.46 -5.90 -32.62
N GLY A 166 5.28 -6.49 -33.49
CA GLY A 166 5.76 -5.80 -34.69
C GLY A 166 6.63 -4.59 -34.33
N SER A 167 6.16 -3.38 -34.68
CA SER A 167 6.82 -2.10 -34.36
C SER A 167 6.49 -1.57 -32.96
N ILE A 168 5.61 -2.25 -32.20
CA ILE A 168 5.11 -1.75 -30.93
C ILE A 168 5.63 -2.60 -29.78
N VAL A 169 6.03 -1.93 -28.70
CA VAL A 169 6.29 -2.55 -27.40
C VAL A 169 5.35 -1.96 -26.37
N ASP A 170 4.47 -2.79 -25.82
CA ASP A 170 3.61 -2.44 -24.71
C ASP A 170 4.29 -2.84 -23.40
N ILE A 171 4.26 -1.96 -22.41
CA ILE A 171 4.82 -2.18 -21.07
C ILE A 171 3.77 -1.71 -20.07
N PHE A 172 3.63 -2.34 -18.91
CA PHE A 172 2.88 -1.78 -17.79
C PHE A 172 3.83 -1.34 -16.67
N PRO A 173 4.23 -0.04 -16.64
CA PRO A 173 5.14 0.48 -15.64
C PRO A 173 4.56 0.42 -14.23
N SER A 174 5.44 0.34 -13.23
CA SER A 174 5.08 0.45 -11.81
C SER A 174 4.71 1.87 -11.37
N SER A 175 5.09 2.87 -12.16
CA SER A 175 4.90 4.31 -11.88
C SER A 175 3.55 4.87 -12.37
N LEU A 176 2.77 4.13 -13.15
CA LEU A 176 1.58 4.63 -13.85
C LEU A 176 0.38 3.72 -13.61
N ASP A 177 -0.81 4.32 -13.54
CA ASP A 177 -2.09 3.56 -13.55
C ASP A 177 -2.51 3.10 -14.96
N ALA A 178 -1.70 3.41 -15.98
CA ALA A 178 -1.91 3.08 -17.38
C ALA A 178 -0.70 2.35 -17.97
N GLY A 179 -0.93 1.57 -19.01
CA GLY A 179 0.14 0.96 -19.80
C GLY A 179 0.86 2.02 -20.65
N LEU A 180 2.11 1.75 -20.98
CA LEU A 180 2.95 2.56 -21.85
C LEU A 180 3.22 1.80 -23.16
N ARG A 181 2.76 2.37 -24.26
CA ARG A 181 2.95 1.88 -25.63
C ARG A 181 4.07 2.66 -26.31
N LEU A 182 5.12 1.96 -26.70
CA LEU A 182 6.26 2.49 -27.44
C LEU A 182 6.13 2.08 -28.90
N ASP A 183 6.10 3.05 -29.81
CA ASP A 183 6.00 2.82 -31.27
C ASP A 183 7.34 3.12 -31.93
N PHE A 184 7.86 2.16 -32.69
CA PHE A 184 9.19 2.21 -33.28
C PHE A 184 9.17 2.29 -34.81
N PHE A 185 10.06 3.09 -35.38
CA PHE A 185 10.43 3.03 -36.79
C PHE A 185 11.85 2.49 -36.93
N GLY A 186 11.97 1.21 -37.30
CA GLY A 186 13.25 0.50 -37.22
C GLY A 186 13.69 0.35 -35.76
N ASP A 187 14.80 0.98 -35.39
CA ASP A 187 15.34 1.00 -34.02
C ASP A 187 15.09 2.34 -33.30
N GLU A 188 14.40 3.30 -33.94
CA GLU A 188 14.11 4.61 -33.36
C GLU A 188 12.72 4.63 -32.73
N LEU A 189 12.63 5.12 -31.49
CA LEU A 189 11.38 5.33 -30.77
C LEU A 189 10.67 6.57 -31.30
N GLU A 190 9.63 6.40 -32.11
CA GLU A 190 8.90 7.47 -32.79
C GLU A 190 7.80 8.10 -31.91
N SER A 191 7.07 7.29 -31.14
CA SER A 191 6.06 7.83 -30.24
C SER A 191 5.90 7.01 -28.96
N LEU A 192 5.57 7.69 -27.86
CA LEU A 192 5.13 7.07 -26.61
C LEU A 192 3.69 7.46 -26.33
N ARG A 193 2.88 6.49 -25.91
CA ARG A 193 1.47 6.69 -25.62
C ARG A 193 1.06 5.95 -24.35
N LEU A 194 0.22 6.57 -23.54
CA LEU A 194 -0.47 5.85 -22.48
C LEU A 194 -1.65 5.09 -23.09
N PHE A 195 -1.91 3.88 -22.60
CA PHE A 195 -3.06 3.08 -22.99
C PHE A 195 -3.72 2.45 -21.77
N ASP A 196 -5.02 2.20 -21.87
CA ASP A 196 -5.77 1.49 -20.84
C ASP A 196 -5.56 -0.03 -21.02
N PRO A 197 -4.99 -0.74 -20.02
CA PRO A 197 -4.74 -2.18 -20.11
C PRO A 197 -6.01 -3.03 -20.28
N ALA A 198 -7.17 -2.57 -19.81
CA ALA A 198 -8.42 -3.31 -19.93
C ALA A 198 -9.00 -3.20 -21.35
N THR A 199 -9.01 -1.99 -21.93
CA THR A 199 -9.58 -1.74 -23.26
C THR A 199 -8.56 -1.86 -24.40
N GLN A 200 -7.27 -1.87 -24.07
CA GLN A 200 -6.13 -1.84 -24.99
C GLN A 200 -6.10 -0.59 -25.90
N MET A 201 -6.85 0.45 -25.53
CA MET A 201 -6.99 1.69 -26.29
C MET A 201 -6.03 2.75 -25.78
N THR A 202 -5.46 3.54 -26.70
CA THR A 202 -4.65 4.71 -26.36
C THR A 202 -5.50 5.76 -25.63
N VAL A 203 -4.95 6.28 -24.54
CA VAL A 203 -5.53 7.35 -23.73
C VAL A 203 -4.93 8.70 -24.15
N GLU A 204 -3.61 8.84 -24.08
CA GLU A 204 -2.91 10.10 -24.41
C GLU A 204 -1.49 9.85 -24.93
N ARG A 205 -0.86 10.88 -25.51
CA ARG A 205 0.54 10.86 -25.96
C ARG A 205 1.44 11.50 -24.92
N VAL A 206 2.65 10.96 -24.76
CA VAL A 206 3.68 11.51 -23.87
C VAL A 206 5.01 11.61 -24.61
N ASP A 207 5.82 12.62 -24.30
CA ASP A 207 7.10 12.83 -24.99
C ASP A 207 8.24 11.98 -24.39
N GLN A 208 8.11 11.66 -23.09
CA GLN A 208 9.08 10.86 -22.36
C GLN A 208 8.44 10.16 -21.15
N HIS A 209 9.07 9.07 -20.70
CA HIS A 209 8.70 8.38 -19.48
C HIS A 209 9.93 7.79 -18.77
N LEU A 210 9.96 7.90 -17.45
CA LEU A 210 10.99 7.27 -16.61
C LEU A 210 10.49 5.91 -16.13
N LEU A 211 10.99 4.84 -16.75
CA LEU A 211 10.69 3.47 -16.39
C LEU A 211 11.45 3.04 -15.13
N LEU A 212 10.69 2.61 -14.13
CA LEU A 212 11.18 1.95 -12.93
C LEU A 212 11.33 0.44 -13.18
N PRO A 213 12.18 -0.28 -12.43
CA PRO A 213 12.15 -1.74 -12.44
C PRO A 213 10.81 -2.30 -11.92
N ALA A 214 10.52 -3.54 -12.31
CA ALA A 214 9.35 -4.29 -11.83
C ALA A 214 9.68 -5.17 -10.61
N SER A 215 10.96 -5.31 -10.23
CA SER A 215 11.38 -6.08 -9.06
C SER A 215 12.58 -5.46 -8.37
N GLU A 216 12.65 -5.60 -7.04
CA GLU A 216 13.79 -5.17 -6.22
C GLU A 216 15.05 -6.03 -6.47
N ALA A 217 14.89 -7.31 -6.85
CA ALA A 217 16.02 -8.18 -7.18
C ALA A 217 16.32 -8.12 -8.68
N LEU A 218 17.31 -7.33 -9.07
CA LEU A 218 17.71 -7.16 -10.47
C LEU A 218 18.73 -8.21 -10.89
N LEU A 219 18.61 -8.72 -12.12
CA LEU A 219 19.52 -9.70 -12.70
C LEU A 219 20.35 -9.05 -13.81
N ASP A 220 21.44 -8.40 -13.41
CA ASP A 220 22.48 -7.90 -14.30
C ASP A 220 23.78 -8.70 -14.10
N ASP A 221 24.75 -8.54 -15.00
CA ASP A 221 25.99 -9.33 -14.95
C ASP A 221 26.75 -9.17 -13.62
N ASN A 222 26.68 -7.98 -13.01
CA ASN A 222 27.33 -7.72 -11.74
C ASN A 222 26.56 -8.37 -10.58
N SER A 223 25.24 -8.27 -10.54
CA SER A 223 24.42 -8.89 -9.50
C SER A 223 24.48 -10.41 -9.55
N ILE A 224 24.49 -11.02 -10.75
CA ILE A 224 24.67 -12.46 -10.94
C ILE A 224 26.05 -12.90 -10.46
N LYS A 225 27.12 -12.21 -10.85
CA LYS A 225 28.48 -12.52 -10.40
C LYS A 225 28.61 -12.41 -8.88
N ARG A 226 28.03 -11.38 -8.28
CA ARG A 226 28.02 -11.15 -6.83
C ARG A 226 27.28 -12.26 -6.09
N PHE A 227 26.07 -12.57 -6.54
CA PHE A 227 25.26 -13.66 -6.00
C PHE A 227 26.05 -14.97 -6.04
N ARG A 228 26.60 -15.36 -7.19
CA ARG A 228 27.35 -16.62 -7.36
C ARG A 228 28.57 -16.70 -6.46
N SER A 229 29.26 -15.58 -6.22
CA SER A 229 30.41 -15.54 -5.33
C SER A 229 29.96 -15.74 -3.88
N ARG A 230 29.05 -14.89 -3.40
CA ARG A 230 28.60 -14.90 -1.99
C ARG A 230 27.84 -16.17 -1.62
N TYR A 231 27.05 -16.72 -2.55
CA TYR A 231 26.31 -17.96 -2.31
C TYR A 231 27.26 -19.15 -2.06
N ARG A 232 28.36 -19.25 -2.84
CA ARG A 232 29.39 -20.29 -2.64
C ARG A 232 30.20 -20.07 -1.38
N GLU A 233 30.47 -18.82 -1.03
CA GLU A 233 31.18 -18.46 0.21
C GLU A 233 30.37 -18.86 1.45
N LEU A 234 29.06 -18.60 1.46
CA LEU A 234 28.19 -18.90 2.59
C LEU A 234 27.82 -20.39 2.70
N PHE A 235 27.54 -21.05 1.58
CA PHE A 235 26.95 -22.38 1.57
C PHE A 235 27.85 -23.49 1.02
N GLY A 236 29.06 -23.14 0.57
CA GLY A 236 30.05 -24.08 0.06
C GLY A 236 29.82 -24.54 -1.38
N ALA A 237 30.73 -25.38 -1.88
CA ALA A 237 30.73 -25.83 -3.28
C ALA A 237 29.53 -26.72 -3.64
N ASN A 238 29.00 -27.50 -2.69
CA ASN A 238 27.84 -28.37 -2.95
C ASN A 238 26.56 -27.58 -3.24
N ALA A 239 26.48 -26.32 -2.80
CA ALA A 239 25.33 -25.45 -3.03
C ALA A 239 25.22 -24.97 -4.49
N THR A 240 26.24 -25.18 -5.34
CA THR A 240 26.14 -24.80 -6.76
C THR A 240 25.16 -25.66 -7.55
N GLN A 241 24.68 -26.76 -6.96
CA GLN A 241 23.65 -27.63 -7.55
C GLN A 241 22.23 -27.22 -7.13
N ASP A 242 22.09 -26.17 -6.32
CA ASP A 242 20.77 -25.72 -5.90
C ASP A 242 20.05 -25.04 -7.08
N PRO A 243 18.74 -25.30 -7.29
CA PRO A 243 17.97 -24.73 -8.38
C PRO A 243 18.04 -23.21 -8.45
N LEU A 244 18.12 -22.53 -7.30
CA LEU A 244 18.31 -21.09 -7.22
C LEU A 244 19.66 -20.67 -7.82
N TYR A 245 20.74 -21.36 -7.46
CA TYR A 245 22.07 -21.04 -7.96
C TYR A 245 22.17 -21.29 -9.47
N GLU A 246 21.64 -22.42 -9.95
CA GLU A 246 21.60 -22.75 -11.37
C GLU A 246 20.77 -21.70 -12.15
N ALA A 247 19.55 -21.38 -11.67
CA ALA A 247 18.68 -20.39 -12.32
C ALA A 247 19.34 -19.01 -12.42
N VAL A 248 19.84 -18.48 -11.30
CA VAL A 248 20.48 -17.16 -11.28
C VAL A 248 21.75 -17.14 -12.13
N SER A 249 22.52 -18.24 -12.15
CA SER A 249 23.72 -18.34 -12.98
C SER A 249 23.43 -18.28 -14.48
N ASP A 250 22.26 -18.74 -14.89
CA ASP A 250 21.75 -18.67 -16.26
C ASP A 250 21.02 -17.34 -16.56
N GLY A 251 21.00 -16.39 -15.60
CA GLY A 251 20.25 -15.14 -15.71
C GLY A 251 18.73 -15.32 -15.66
N ARG A 252 18.24 -16.46 -15.15
CA ARG A 252 16.82 -16.77 -15.01
C ARG A 252 16.34 -16.47 -13.60
N ARG A 253 15.14 -15.89 -13.49
CA ARG A 253 14.47 -15.69 -12.21
C ARG A 253 13.92 -17.02 -11.69
N LEU A 254 13.94 -17.18 -10.38
CA LEU A 254 13.26 -18.28 -9.67
C LEU A 254 12.34 -17.66 -8.62
N ALA A 255 11.12 -18.19 -8.47
CA ALA A 255 10.20 -17.70 -7.45
C ALA A 255 10.84 -17.76 -6.04
N GLY A 256 10.64 -16.70 -5.26
CA GLY A 256 11.19 -16.52 -3.92
C GLY A 256 12.66 -16.10 -3.88
N MET A 257 13.32 -15.86 -5.02
CA MET A 257 14.73 -15.44 -5.05
C MET A 257 14.98 -14.11 -4.30
N GLU A 258 13.95 -13.29 -4.15
CA GLU A 258 13.96 -12.01 -3.44
C GLU A 258 14.42 -12.16 -1.97
N HIS A 259 14.19 -13.31 -1.34
CA HIS A 259 14.68 -13.58 0.03
C HIS A 259 16.22 -13.68 0.12
N TRP A 260 16.92 -13.74 -1.01
CA TRP A 260 18.39 -13.63 -1.10
C TRP A 260 18.85 -12.28 -1.64
N LEU A 261 18.00 -11.24 -1.64
CA LEU A 261 18.36 -9.86 -2.03
C LEU A 261 19.72 -9.39 -1.48
N PRO A 262 20.12 -9.69 -0.22
CA PRO A 262 21.44 -9.32 0.31
C PRO A 262 22.64 -9.89 -0.47
N LEU A 263 22.45 -10.94 -1.26
CA LEU A 263 23.51 -11.54 -2.08
C LEU A 263 23.63 -10.89 -3.46
N PHE A 264 22.58 -10.25 -3.96
CA PHE A 264 22.56 -9.55 -5.25
C PHE A 264 23.17 -8.15 -5.15
N GLU A 265 22.97 -7.49 -4.01
CA GLU A 265 23.33 -6.08 -3.80
C GLU A 265 24.59 -5.90 -2.96
N GLU A 266 25.35 -4.83 -3.20
CA GLU A 266 26.57 -4.55 -2.42
C GLU A 266 26.27 -4.30 -0.96
N ARG A 267 25.23 -3.50 -0.74
CA ARG A 267 24.76 -3.04 0.55
C ARG A 267 23.25 -2.84 0.44
N LEU A 268 22.53 -3.16 1.50
CA LEU A 268 21.13 -2.78 1.67
C LEU A 268 21.02 -1.62 2.66
N ALA A 269 19.90 -0.91 2.57
CA ALA A 269 19.54 0.20 3.43
C ALA A 269 18.25 -0.12 4.19
N THR A 270 17.85 0.77 5.08
CA THR A 270 16.52 0.81 5.70
C THR A 270 15.67 1.88 5.02
N ILE A 271 14.36 1.83 5.20
CA ILE A 271 13.49 2.92 4.72
C ILE A 271 13.88 4.28 5.34
N PHE A 272 14.43 4.29 6.56
CA PHE A 272 14.90 5.50 7.24
C PHE A 272 16.09 6.15 6.53
N ASP A 273 16.94 5.38 5.83
CA ASP A 273 18.03 5.92 5.02
C ASP A 273 17.54 6.68 3.76
N HIS A 274 16.26 6.52 3.39
CA HIS A 274 15.62 7.30 2.34
C HIS A 274 14.97 8.58 2.86
N LEU A 275 14.92 8.77 4.19
CA LEU A 275 14.31 9.94 4.82
C LEU A 275 15.34 11.04 5.04
N GLY A 276 14.90 12.28 4.87
CA GLY A 276 15.66 13.47 5.21
C GLY A 276 15.47 13.87 6.68
N LYS A 277 16.38 14.70 7.20
CA LYS A 277 16.30 15.25 8.56
C LYS A 277 15.02 16.06 8.87
N ASP A 278 14.37 16.59 7.84
CA ASP A 278 13.16 17.42 7.93
C ASP A 278 11.88 16.60 7.70
N ASP A 279 12.00 15.28 7.54
CA ASP A 279 10.87 14.35 7.46
C ASP A 279 10.35 14.05 8.87
N VAL A 280 9.04 14.12 9.06
CA VAL A 280 8.41 13.93 10.38
C VAL A 280 7.83 12.53 10.46
N VAL A 281 8.37 11.70 11.35
CA VAL A 281 7.95 10.30 11.50
C VAL A 281 6.92 10.17 12.63
N VAL A 282 5.82 9.51 12.33
CA VAL A 282 4.78 9.12 13.28
C VAL A 282 4.59 7.61 13.20
N ILE A 283 4.61 6.93 14.34
CA ILE A 283 4.37 5.49 14.43
C ILE A 283 3.12 5.23 15.27
N ASP A 284 2.25 4.35 14.79
CA ASP A 284 1.10 3.89 15.58
C ASP A 284 1.57 3.11 16.81
N GLN A 285 0.95 3.34 17.97
CA GLN A 285 1.30 2.62 19.19
C GLN A 285 1.15 1.09 19.03
N GLY A 286 0.15 0.64 18.26
CA GLY A 286 -0.05 -0.77 17.92
C GLY A 286 1.04 -1.33 17.00
N ALA A 287 1.71 -0.49 16.21
CA ALA A 287 2.80 -0.91 15.34
C ALA A 287 4.02 -1.40 16.14
N ILE A 288 4.24 -0.90 17.36
CA ILE A 288 5.32 -1.40 18.24
C ILE A 288 5.07 -2.86 18.64
N GLY A 289 3.83 -3.20 18.99
CA GLY A 289 3.46 -4.59 19.31
C GLY A 289 3.54 -5.50 18.08
N ALA A 290 3.04 -5.02 16.93
CA ALA A 290 3.14 -5.73 15.67
C ALA A 290 4.61 -5.94 15.21
N ALA A 291 5.53 -5.04 15.58
CA ALA A 291 6.96 -5.23 15.35
C ALA A 291 7.50 -6.48 16.06
N GLU A 292 7.15 -6.64 17.33
CA GLU A 292 7.58 -7.80 18.14
C GLU A 292 7.07 -9.10 17.57
N GLU A 293 5.78 -9.14 17.24
CA GLU A 293 5.14 -10.31 16.61
C GLU A 293 5.84 -10.66 15.29
N ARG A 294 6.06 -9.66 14.44
CA ARG A 294 6.74 -9.86 13.15
C ARG A 294 8.17 -10.38 13.31
N LEU A 295 8.94 -9.86 14.27
CA LEU A 295 10.30 -10.32 14.54
C LEU A 295 10.30 -11.78 15.04
N GLY A 296 9.32 -12.14 15.87
CA GLY A 296 9.07 -13.52 16.29
C GLY A 296 8.79 -14.44 15.10
N ASP A 297 7.84 -14.05 14.24
CA ASP A 297 7.50 -14.81 13.02
C ASP A 297 8.72 -15.04 12.13
N ILE A 298 9.53 -14.00 11.89
CA ILE A 298 10.74 -14.09 11.06
C ILE A 298 11.72 -15.13 11.65
N ALA A 299 11.92 -15.11 12.97
CA ALA A 299 12.79 -16.06 13.65
C ALA A 299 12.26 -17.50 13.54
N ASP A 300 10.95 -17.69 13.72
CA ASP A 300 10.29 -18.99 13.61
C ASP A 300 10.38 -19.56 12.18
N TYR A 301 10.10 -18.74 11.16
CA TYR A 301 10.26 -19.15 9.75
C TYR A 301 11.71 -19.51 9.42
N HIS A 302 12.67 -18.71 9.89
CA HIS A 302 14.09 -19.01 9.72
C HIS A 302 14.47 -20.36 10.34
N GLU A 303 14.06 -20.61 11.59
CA GLU A 303 14.35 -21.86 12.28
C GLU A 303 13.73 -23.06 11.55
N GLN A 304 12.44 -22.96 11.16
CA GLN A 304 11.76 -24.01 10.41
C GLN A 304 12.47 -24.34 9.09
N ARG A 305 12.91 -23.32 8.35
CA ARG A 305 13.68 -23.50 7.11
C ARG A 305 15.06 -24.10 7.39
N GLY A 306 15.72 -23.68 8.46
CA GLY A 306 17.02 -24.21 8.88
C GLY A 306 16.97 -25.69 9.27
N ARG A 307 15.91 -26.14 9.96
CA ARG A 307 15.72 -27.57 10.31
C ARG A 307 15.49 -28.47 9.09
N ILE A 308 14.86 -27.92 8.04
CA ILE A 308 14.61 -28.62 6.77
C ILE A 308 15.83 -28.49 5.83
N ALA A 309 16.70 -27.51 6.05
CA ALA A 309 17.91 -27.32 5.29
C ALA A 309 18.82 -28.55 5.47
N SER A 310 19.18 -29.17 4.36
CA SER A 310 20.08 -30.32 4.32
C SER A 310 21.13 -30.10 3.24
N GLU A 311 22.19 -30.91 3.26
CA GLU A 311 23.20 -30.90 2.20
C GLU A 311 22.68 -31.47 0.87
N LYS A 312 21.44 -31.96 0.82
CA LYS A 312 20.83 -32.53 -0.40
C LYS A 312 20.59 -31.44 -1.44
N LYS A 313 20.74 -31.85 -2.71
CA LYS A 313 20.43 -31.02 -3.88
C LYS A 313 19.00 -30.45 -3.79
N GLY A 314 18.87 -29.13 -3.95
CA GLY A 314 17.56 -28.47 -3.96
C GLY A 314 16.99 -28.13 -2.59
N SER A 315 17.83 -28.19 -1.55
CA SER A 315 17.43 -27.71 -0.24
C SER A 315 17.33 -26.18 -0.21
N TYR A 316 16.35 -25.66 0.52
CA TYR A 316 16.23 -24.22 0.75
C TYR A 316 17.29 -23.80 1.78
N ARG A 317 18.17 -22.87 1.41
CA ARG A 317 19.24 -22.37 2.29
C ARG A 317 18.94 -20.95 2.77
N PRO A 318 18.30 -20.77 3.93
CA PRO A 318 17.95 -19.44 4.42
C PRO A 318 19.20 -18.64 4.77
N LEU A 319 19.15 -17.33 4.53
CA LEU A 319 20.10 -16.38 5.13
C LEU A 319 19.73 -16.13 6.59
N GLY A 320 20.71 -15.69 7.39
CA GLY A 320 20.44 -15.19 8.74
C GLY A 320 19.35 -14.09 8.73
N PRO A 321 18.47 -14.01 9.75
CA PRO A 321 17.39 -13.01 9.80
C PRO A 321 17.87 -11.57 9.62
N ASP A 322 19.00 -11.23 10.23
CA ASP A 322 19.63 -9.92 10.21
C ASP A 322 20.14 -9.47 8.82
N ALA A 323 20.27 -10.41 7.88
CA ALA A 323 20.71 -10.11 6.52
C ALA A 323 19.67 -9.31 5.71
N LEU A 324 18.38 -9.64 5.86
CA LEU A 324 17.28 -8.99 5.14
C LEU A 324 16.34 -8.21 6.06
N TYR A 325 16.30 -8.55 7.35
CA TYR A 325 15.43 -7.89 8.32
C TYR A 325 16.25 -7.18 9.39
N LEU A 326 15.72 -6.10 9.93
CA LEU A 326 16.29 -5.43 11.09
C LEU A 326 16.12 -6.28 12.33
N THR A 327 17.14 -6.27 13.18
CA THR A 327 17.00 -6.75 14.56
C THR A 327 16.19 -5.75 15.38
N ARG A 328 15.68 -6.19 16.55
CA ARG A 328 14.99 -5.30 17.50
C ARG A 328 15.83 -4.07 17.86
N ALA A 329 17.12 -4.29 18.13
CA ALA A 329 18.04 -3.22 18.49
C ALA A 329 18.24 -2.21 17.35
N GLU A 330 18.33 -2.67 16.10
CA GLU A 330 18.44 -1.79 14.93
C GLU A 330 17.15 -1.03 14.65
N PHE A 331 15.98 -1.66 14.87
CA PHE A 331 14.69 -0.98 14.76
C PHE A 331 14.56 0.14 15.79
N ASP A 332 14.83 -0.16 17.07
CA ASP A 332 14.80 0.83 18.14
C ASP A 332 15.80 1.97 17.88
N ALA A 333 17.01 1.65 17.41
CA ALA A 333 18.02 2.64 17.02
C ALA A 333 17.56 3.51 15.85
N SER A 334 16.87 2.93 14.86
CA SER A 334 16.34 3.67 13.70
C SER A 334 15.25 4.66 14.12
N LEU A 335 14.33 4.24 15.00
CA LEU A 335 13.30 5.12 15.57
C LEU A 335 13.88 6.23 16.47
N ALA A 336 15.02 5.98 17.12
CA ALA A 336 15.71 7.00 17.90
C ALA A 336 16.47 7.99 16.99
N ALA A 337 17.06 7.52 15.89
CA ALA A 337 17.78 8.36 14.93
C ALA A 337 16.85 9.26 14.10
N ALA A 338 15.62 8.80 13.84
CA ALA A 338 14.53 9.57 13.26
C ALA A 338 13.40 9.67 14.29
N PRO A 339 13.45 10.64 15.24
CA PRO A 339 12.63 10.68 16.45
C PRO A 339 11.13 10.48 16.19
N ALA A 340 10.67 9.23 16.23
CA ALA A 340 9.33 8.89 15.78
C ALA A 340 8.31 9.23 16.86
N HIS A 341 7.41 10.18 16.58
CA HIS A 341 6.29 10.49 17.46
C HIS A 341 5.34 9.30 17.53
N ARG A 342 4.74 9.04 18.68
CA ARG A 342 3.86 7.89 18.92
C ARG A 342 2.41 8.33 18.86
N ALA A 343 1.64 7.82 17.91
CA ALA A 343 0.21 8.03 17.85
C ALA A 343 -0.49 7.04 18.80
N ASN A 344 -1.22 7.57 19.78
CA ASN A 344 -1.95 6.78 20.75
C ASN A 344 -3.44 7.15 20.73
N GLY A 345 -4.29 6.14 20.57
CA GLY A 345 -5.75 6.29 20.58
C GLY A 345 -6.32 6.66 21.95
N PHE A 346 -5.58 6.42 23.02
CA PHE A 346 -6.02 6.68 24.38
C PHE A 346 -5.50 8.02 24.90
N ALA A 347 -6.22 8.58 25.87
CA ALA A 347 -5.72 9.68 26.66
C ALA A 347 -4.45 9.23 27.41
N ALA A 348 -3.47 10.13 27.53
CA ALA A 348 -2.26 9.90 28.29
C ALA A 348 -2.17 10.93 29.42
N GLU A 349 -1.53 10.55 30.53
CA GLU A 349 -1.24 11.50 31.60
C GLU A 349 -0.39 12.65 31.07
N GLY A 350 -0.70 13.88 31.50
CA GLY A 350 -0.02 15.07 31.04
C GLY A 350 1.48 15.04 31.34
N GLY A 351 2.29 15.58 30.43
CA GLY A 351 3.74 15.63 30.58
C GLY A 351 4.40 16.44 29.46
N ALA A 352 5.69 16.77 29.65
CA ALA A 352 6.44 17.58 28.69
C ALA A 352 6.55 16.95 27.29
N ASN A 353 6.41 15.62 27.18
CA ASN A 353 6.47 14.87 25.92
C ASN A 353 5.09 14.39 25.43
N VAL A 354 4.01 14.85 26.06
CA VAL A 354 2.64 14.48 25.65
C VAL A 354 1.97 15.67 24.97
N LEU A 355 1.35 15.40 23.82
CA LEU A 355 0.51 16.34 23.10
C LEU A 355 -0.87 15.71 22.92
N ASP A 356 -1.84 16.21 23.67
CA ASP A 356 -3.22 15.72 23.62
C ASP A 356 -4.00 16.42 22.49
N PHE A 357 -4.58 15.63 21.59
CA PHE A 357 -5.42 16.13 20.51
C PHE A 357 -6.89 16.34 20.90
N GLY A 358 -7.32 15.77 22.01
CA GLY A 358 -8.68 15.88 22.54
C GLY A 358 -9.74 15.16 21.70
N PHE A 359 -9.36 14.27 20.78
CA PHE A 359 -10.35 13.43 20.10
C PHE A 359 -10.77 12.25 20.98
N ARG A 360 -11.98 11.78 20.78
CA ARG A 360 -12.59 10.65 21.47
C ARG A 360 -13.19 9.71 20.43
N SER A 361 -13.35 8.44 20.76
CA SER A 361 -14.13 7.54 19.90
C SER A 361 -15.54 8.08 19.69
N ALA A 362 -16.10 7.81 18.51
CA ALA A 362 -17.51 8.06 18.24
C ALA A 362 -18.41 7.31 19.23
N ARG A 363 -19.66 7.78 19.38
CA ARG A 363 -20.67 7.05 20.16
C ARG A 363 -20.90 5.66 19.55
N ASP A 364 -20.83 4.64 20.40
CA ASP A 364 -21.22 3.27 20.03
C ASP A 364 -22.73 3.05 20.26
N PHE A 365 -23.40 2.53 19.24
CA PHE A 365 -24.83 2.17 19.24
C PHE A 365 -25.07 0.68 19.50
N ALA A 366 -24.06 -0.06 20.01
CA ALA A 366 -24.21 -1.45 20.41
C ALA A 366 -25.36 -1.70 21.41
N PRO A 367 -25.61 -0.83 22.41
CA PRO A 367 -26.73 -1.01 23.33
C PRO A 367 -28.10 -1.02 22.62
N GLU A 368 -28.34 -0.11 21.70
CA GLU A 368 -29.57 0.01 20.92
C GLU A 368 -29.73 -1.19 19.98
N ARG A 369 -28.64 -1.62 19.32
CA ARG A 369 -28.61 -2.85 18.51
C ARG A 369 -28.99 -4.08 19.35
N GLY A 370 -28.42 -4.21 20.55
CA GLY A 370 -28.65 -5.35 21.44
C GLY A 370 -30.09 -5.44 21.96
N ARG A 371 -30.79 -4.30 22.06
CA ARG A 371 -32.19 -4.23 22.49
C ARG A 371 -33.19 -4.34 21.32
N GLY A 372 -32.72 -4.35 20.08
CA GLY A 372 -33.56 -4.34 18.89
C GLY A 372 -34.28 -3.00 18.67
N GLU A 373 -33.74 -1.91 19.21
CA GLU A 373 -34.25 -0.55 19.00
C GLU A 373 -33.91 -0.06 17.57
N ASN A 374 -34.64 0.94 17.08
CA ASN A 374 -34.32 1.55 15.80
C ASN A 374 -33.06 2.43 15.94
N VAL A 375 -31.91 1.87 15.57
CA VAL A 375 -30.60 2.53 15.65
C VAL A 375 -30.54 3.86 14.90
N TYR A 376 -31.32 4.02 13.84
CA TYR A 376 -31.34 5.27 13.07
C TYR A 376 -32.10 6.38 13.79
N GLU A 377 -33.17 6.05 14.53
CA GLU A 377 -33.85 7.01 15.41
C GLU A 377 -32.93 7.45 16.55
N ALA A 378 -32.20 6.51 17.15
CA ALA A 378 -31.20 6.83 18.17
C ALA A 378 -30.08 7.71 17.63
N ALA A 379 -29.58 7.43 16.41
CA ALA A 379 -28.56 8.24 15.74
C ALA A 379 -29.07 9.63 15.37
N ALA A 380 -30.32 9.76 14.90
CA ALA A 380 -30.95 11.05 14.61
C ALA A 380 -31.09 11.90 15.88
N ALA A 381 -31.60 11.32 16.96
CA ALA A 381 -31.68 11.99 18.27
C ALA A 381 -30.31 12.40 18.81
N HIS A 382 -29.29 11.57 18.58
CA HIS A 382 -27.90 11.89 18.92
C HIS A 382 -27.41 13.11 18.17
N PHE A 383 -27.56 13.14 16.84
CA PHE A 383 -27.11 14.28 16.03
C PHE A 383 -27.83 15.58 16.35
N GLN A 384 -29.11 15.53 16.71
CA GLN A 384 -29.80 16.71 17.24
C GLN A 384 -29.16 17.20 18.55
N THR A 385 -28.75 16.28 19.43
CA THR A 385 -28.07 16.62 20.69
C THR A 385 -26.69 17.23 20.42
N VAL A 386 -25.93 16.65 19.49
CA VAL A 386 -24.63 17.18 19.02
C VAL A 386 -24.80 18.60 18.47
N ALA A 387 -25.79 18.82 17.59
CA ALA A 387 -26.08 20.13 17.03
C ALA A 387 -26.51 21.15 18.09
N LYS A 388 -27.39 20.77 19.04
CA LYS A 388 -27.82 21.62 20.15
C LYS A 388 -26.66 22.01 21.08
N ALA A 389 -25.66 21.14 21.22
CA ALA A 389 -24.44 21.42 21.95
C ALA A 389 -23.44 22.31 21.18
N GLY A 390 -23.80 22.79 19.98
CA GLY A 390 -22.94 23.63 19.14
C GLY A 390 -21.82 22.86 18.43
N ARG A 391 -21.83 21.53 18.49
CA ARG A 391 -20.87 20.66 17.80
C ARG A 391 -21.38 20.32 16.40
N LYS A 392 -20.48 20.16 15.44
CA LYS A 392 -20.80 19.84 14.04
C LYS A 392 -21.17 18.35 13.90
N PRO A 393 -22.43 17.99 13.55
CA PRO A 393 -22.82 16.61 13.28
C PRO A 393 -22.43 16.20 11.86
N LEU A 394 -21.60 15.17 11.74
CA LEU A 394 -21.08 14.63 10.48
C LEU A 394 -21.37 13.13 10.40
N PHE A 395 -21.68 12.64 9.20
CA PHE A 395 -21.87 11.22 8.94
C PHE A 395 -21.05 10.78 7.73
N ALA A 396 -20.19 9.78 7.92
CA ALA A 396 -19.38 9.16 6.88
C ALA A 396 -20.06 7.90 6.33
N ALA A 397 -20.42 7.95 5.04
CA ALA A 397 -20.99 6.85 4.30
C ALA A 397 -19.98 6.24 3.31
N TYR A 398 -20.15 4.97 2.94
CA TYR A 398 -19.18 4.28 2.06
C TYR A 398 -19.36 4.55 0.56
N SER A 399 -20.53 5.02 0.15
CA SER A 399 -20.84 5.28 -1.25
C SER A 399 -21.89 6.36 -1.41
N THR A 400 -21.97 6.96 -2.59
CA THR A 400 -23.00 7.96 -2.91
C THR A 400 -24.42 7.43 -2.72
N GLY A 401 -24.65 6.15 -3.06
CA GLY A 401 -25.95 5.50 -2.85
C GLY A 401 -26.28 5.30 -1.36
N SER A 402 -25.27 4.93 -0.55
CA SER A 402 -25.44 4.81 0.90
C SER A 402 -25.68 6.18 1.55
N ALA A 403 -24.91 7.19 1.17
CA ALA A 403 -25.06 8.56 1.66
C ALA A 403 -26.49 9.09 1.46
N ARG A 404 -27.06 8.92 0.26
CA ARG A 404 -28.46 9.33 -0.03
C ARG A 404 -29.47 8.58 0.83
N ARG A 405 -29.30 7.26 0.97
CA ARG A 405 -30.19 6.42 1.78
C ARG A 405 -30.16 6.85 3.25
N ILE A 406 -28.97 7.02 3.81
CA ILE A 406 -28.79 7.38 5.22
C ILE A 406 -29.30 8.80 5.49
N ALA A 407 -29.05 9.74 4.57
CA ALA A 407 -29.60 11.09 4.66
C ALA A 407 -31.14 11.06 4.75
N SER A 408 -31.82 10.28 3.89
CA SER A 408 -33.28 10.11 3.92
C SER A 408 -33.76 9.50 5.23
N ILE A 409 -33.13 8.40 5.68
CA ILE A 409 -33.53 7.69 6.90
C ILE A 409 -33.37 8.60 8.13
N LEU A 410 -32.25 9.33 8.24
CA LEU A 410 -32.02 10.24 9.36
C LEU A 410 -32.97 11.44 9.32
N GLU A 411 -33.33 11.93 8.13
CA GLU A 411 -34.29 13.03 7.96
C GLU A 411 -35.71 12.61 8.34
N GLU A 412 -36.15 11.41 7.93
CA GLU A 412 -37.41 10.79 8.36
C GLU A 412 -37.46 10.57 9.87
N ALA A 413 -36.33 10.20 10.49
CA ALA A 413 -36.17 10.08 11.93
C ALA A 413 -36.03 11.45 12.67
N GLY A 414 -36.07 12.56 11.93
CA GLY A 414 -36.16 13.91 12.48
C GLY A 414 -34.85 14.68 12.61
N ALA A 415 -33.71 14.14 12.15
CA ALA A 415 -32.45 14.89 12.09
C ALA A 415 -32.31 15.59 10.72
N PRO A 416 -32.28 16.93 10.64
CA PRO A 416 -32.10 17.62 9.36
C PRO A 416 -30.77 17.22 8.72
N THR A 417 -30.80 16.63 7.53
CA THR A 417 -29.59 16.18 6.84
C THR A 417 -29.29 17.02 5.60
N VAL A 418 -28.05 16.93 5.13
CA VAL A 418 -27.62 17.54 3.87
C VAL A 418 -26.43 16.77 3.31
N LEU A 419 -26.43 16.52 2.00
CA LEU A 419 -25.31 15.84 1.33
C LEU A 419 -24.16 16.83 1.09
N ALA A 420 -22.94 16.35 1.28
CA ALA A 420 -21.73 17.10 1.01
C ALA A 420 -20.81 16.31 0.06
N ASP A 421 -20.10 17.04 -0.80
CA ASP A 421 -19.22 16.47 -1.82
C ASP A 421 -17.78 16.26 -1.33
N ASN A 422 -17.34 17.09 -0.37
CA ASN A 422 -15.99 17.05 0.18
C ASN A 422 -15.99 17.47 1.66
N TRP A 423 -14.82 17.35 2.30
CA TRP A 423 -14.64 17.63 3.72
C TRP A 423 -14.99 19.07 4.12
N GLN A 424 -14.53 20.05 3.36
CA GLN A 424 -14.75 21.47 3.63
C GLN A 424 -16.23 21.84 3.50
N HIS A 425 -16.90 21.31 2.47
CA HIS A 425 -18.34 21.47 2.26
C HIS A 425 -19.12 20.86 3.43
N ALA A 426 -18.78 19.62 3.84
CA ALA A 426 -19.39 18.94 4.98
C ALA A 426 -19.23 19.76 6.27
N HIS A 427 -18.03 20.27 6.54
CA HIS A 427 -17.76 21.13 7.69
C HIS A 427 -18.58 22.42 7.70
N GLY A 428 -18.72 23.09 6.55
CA GLY A 428 -19.46 24.34 6.43
C GLY A 428 -20.97 24.14 6.59
N LEU A 429 -21.50 23.01 6.11
CA LEU A 429 -22.89 22.63 6.27
C LEU A 429 -23.20 22.22 7.72
N ALA A 430 -22.34 21.41 8.33
CA ALA A 430 -22.51 20.95 9.70
C ALA A 430 -22.44 22.11 10.73
N ALA A 431 -21.70 23.18 10.42
CA ALA A 431 -21.69 24.41 11.22
C ALA A 431 -23.06 25.10 11.32
N LYS A 432 -24.00 24.80 10.42
CA LYS A 432 -25.38 25.30 10.45
C LYS A 432 -26.33 24.41 11.27
N GLY A 433 -25.79 23.41 11.99
CA GLY A 433 -26.56 22.49 12.83
C GLY A 433 -27.29 21.36 12.09
N LYS A 434 -27.07 21.22 10.78
CA LYS A 434 -27.58 20.09 9.98
C LYS A 434 -26.58 18.95 9.98
N CYS A 435 -27.03 17.70 10.03
CA CYS A 435 -26.18 16.53 9.85
C CYS A 435 -25.65 16.48 8.42
N ALA A 436 -24.37 16.78 8.23
CA ALA A 436 -23.74 16.70 6.92
C ALA A 436 -23.30 15.25 6.63
N VAL A 437 -23.84 14.68 5.56
CA VAL A 437 -23.57 13.30 5.14
C VAL A 437 -22.62 13.33 3.95
N VAL A 438 -21.49 12.63 4.06
CA VAL A 438 -20.39 12.67 3.09
C VAL A 438 -19.87 11.26 2.79
N VAL A 439 -19.38 11.04 1.57
CA VAL A 439 -18.74 9.77 1.21
C VAL A 439 -17.28 9.82 1.68
N LEU A 440 -16.98 9.15 2.78
CA LEU A 440 -15.67 9.18 3.42
C LEU A 440 -15.26 7.76 3.81
N PRO A 441 -14.13 7.23 3.31
CA PRO A 441 -13.68 5.87 3.57
C PRO A 441 -13.07 5.72 4.98
N LEU A 442 -13.89 5.87 6.01
CA LEU A 442 -13.52 5.61 7.41
C LEU A 442 -14.29 4.40 7.96
N GLU A 443 -13.58 3.56 8.69
CA GLU A 443 -14.17 2.43 9.40
C GLU A 443 -14.85 2.90 10.69
N THR A 444 -14.11 3.59 11.54
CA THR A 444 -14.60 4.11 12.83
C THR A 444 -14.69 5.63 12.81
N GLY A 445 -15.71 6.20 13.42
CA GLY A 445 -15.85 7.64 13.60
C GLY A 445 -15.01 8.19 14.75
N PHE A 446 -15.16 9.49 14.99
CA PHE A 446 -14.49 10.18 16.08
C PHE A 446 -15.23 11.46 16.50
N ALA A 447 -14.98 11.90 17.71
CA ALA A 447 -15.58 13.06 18.35
C ALA A 447 -14.49 14.02 18.84
N SER A 448 -14.78 15.32 18.85
CA SER A 448 -14.03 16.34 19.60
C SER A 448 -15.00 17.33 20.24
N ASP A 449 -14.49 18.35 20.92
CA ASP A 449 -15.33 19.41 21.49
C ASP A 449 -16.00 20.30 20.42
N THR A 450 -15.61 20.16 19.14
CA THR A 450 -16.15 20.97 18.04
C THR A 450 -16.99 20.19 17.04
N LEU A 451 -16.85 18.87 16.98
CA LEU A 451 -17.53 18.02 16.01
C LEU A 451 -17.77 16.60 16.51
N GLU A 452 -18.68 15.90 15.85
CA GLU A 452 -18.81 14.46 15.95
C GLU A 452 -19.05 13.88 14.56
N LEU A 453 -18.21 12.92 14.19
CA LEU A 453 -18.33 12.15 12.97
C LEU A 453 -18.67 10.71 13.33
N LEU A 454 -19.82 10.23 12.87
CA LEU A 454 -20.20 8.82 12.94
C LEU A 454 -20.00 8.17 11.57
N THR A 455 -19.59 6.91 11.56
CA THR A 455 -19.61 6.06 10.37
C THR A 455 -20.84 5.17 10.37
N GLU A 456 -21.11 4.55 9.22
CA GLU A 456 -22.06 3.45 9.12
C GLU A 456 -21.73 2.29 10.08
N ALA A 457 -20.45 1.98 10.30
CA ALA A 457 -20.06 0.89 11.21
C ALA A 457 -20.31 1.26 12.68
N ASP A 458 -20.14 2.52 13.08
CA ASP A 458 -20.46 2.94 14.45
C ASP A 458 -21.96 2.71 14.77
N VAL A 459 -22.84 2.96 13.79
CA VAL A 459 -24.30 2.83 13.94
C VAL A 459 -24.78 1.39 13.75
N LEU A 460 -24.29 0.68 12.72
CA LEU A 460 -24.79 -0.64 12.31
C LEU A 460 -23.95 -1.82 12.83
N GLY A 461 -22.70 -1.58 13.21
CA GLY A 461 -21.72 -2.60 13.55
C GLY A 461 -21.04 -3.23 12.32
N ASP A 462 -19.86 -3.82 12.55
CA ASP A 462 -18.94 -4.31 11.52
C ASP A 462 -19.54 -5.40 10.60
N ARG A 463 -20.52 -6.16 11.08
CA ARG A 463 -21.10 -7.31 10.33
C ARG A 463 -22.00 -6.92 9.17
N LEU A 464 -22.53 -5.70 9.13
CA LEU A 464 -23.49 -5.25 8.11
C LEU A 464 -22.83 -4.45 6.98
N VAL A 465 -21.56 -4.11 7.16
CA VAL A 465 -20.80 -3.27 6.24
C VAL A 465 -19.85 -4.14 5.42
N ARG A 466 -20.16 -4.38 4.15
CA ARG A 466 -19.18 -4.89 3.17
C ARG A 466 -18.82 -3.77 2.21
N ARG A 467 -17.57 -3.31 2.26
CA ARG A 467 -17.00 -2.45 1.23
C ARG A 467 -17.04 -3.21 -0.09
N LYS A 468 -17.75 -2.70 -1.10
CA LYS A 468 -17.67 -3.27 -2.45
C LYS A 468 -16.22 -3.11 -2.91
N LYS A 469 -15.49 -4.21 -3.06
CA LYS A 469 -14.28 -4.22 -3.89
C LYS A 469 -14.66 -3.62 -5.25
N LYS A 470 -13.80 -2.78 -5.81
CA LYS A 470 -13.94 -2.26 -7.18
C LYS A 470 -14.25 -3.48 -8.06
N ARG A 471 -15.44 -3.51 -8.66
CA ARG A 471 -15.90 -4.67 -9.42
C ARG A 471 -14.96 -4.77 -10.61
N ARG A 472 -14.18 -5.84 -10.71
CA ARG A 472 -13.51 -6.19 -11.97
C ARG A 472 -14.60 -6.28 -13.03
N ASP A 473 -14.37 -5.64 -14.16
CA ASP A 473 -15.30 -5.64 -15.28
C ASP A 473 -15.57 -7.09 -15.70
N SER A 474 -16.80 -7.44 -16.07
CA SER A 474 -17.14 -8.82 -16.47
C SER A 474 -16.30 -9.28 -17.66
N ASP A 475 -15.90 -8.34 -18.52
CA ASP A 475 -15.03 -8.59 -19.66
C ASP A 475 -13.59 -8.89 -19.23
N ALA A 476 -13.09 -8.23 -18.18
CA ALA A 476 -11.79 -8.52 -17.59
C ALA A 476 -11.75 -9.88 -16.87
N PHE A 477 -12.86 -10.29 -16.24
CA PHE A 477 -12.98 -11.62 -15.64
C PHE A 477 -13.02 -12.73 -16.70
N LEU A 478 -13.72 -12.51 -17.81
CA LEU A 478 -13.74 -13.44 -18.94
C LEU A 478 -12.37 -13.52 -19.62
N ALA A 479 -11.62 -12.42 -19.71
CA ALA A 479 -10.27 -12.40 -20.24
C ALA A 479 -9.27 -13.19 -19.36
N GLU A 480 -9.34 -13.07 -18.03
CA GLU A 480 -8.53 -13.88 -17.10
C GLU A 480 -8.86 -15.38 -17.21
N LEU A 481 -10.14 -15.75 -17.37
CA LEU A 481 -10.56 -17.14 -17.55
C LEU A 481 -10.12 -17.73 -18.90
N GLN A 482 -9.90 -16.89 -19.91
CA GLN A 482 -9.33 -17.29 -21.21
C GLN A 482 -7.81 -17.51 -21.15
N ALA A 483 -7.12 -16.93 -20.17
CA ALA A 483 -5.70 -17.18 -19.93
C ALA A 483 -5.43 -18.51 -19.21
N LEU A 484 -6.45 -19.14 -18.63
CA LEU A 484 -6.33 -20.43 -17.94
C LEU A 484 -6.41 -21.59 -18.93
N SER A 485 -5.42 -22.48 -18.83
CA SER A 485 -5.41 -23.75 -19.54
C SER A 485 -6.15 -24.82 -18.73
N ARG A 486 -6.81 -25.75 -19.44
CA ARG A 486 -7.51 -26.86 -18.81
C ARG A 486 -6.51 -27.72 -18.01
N GLY A 487 -6.72 -27.84 -16.71
CA GLY A 487 -5.81 -28.53 -15.81
C GLY A 487 -5.03 -27.62 -14.85
N ASP A 488 -5.06 -26.30 -15.05
CA ASP A 488 -4.41 -25.34 -14.16
C ASP A 488 -4.97 -25.40 -12.74
N LEU A 489 -4.10 -25.20 -11.75
CA LEU A 489 -4.51 -25.12 -10.35
C LEU A 489 -5.01 -23.70 -10.06
N VAL A 490 -6.24 -23.61 -9.56
CA VAL A 490 -6.91 -22.35 -9.23
C VAL A 490 -7.27 -22.33 -7.76
N VAL A 491 -7.17 -21.18 -7.11
CA VAL A 491 -7.54 -21.04 -5.70
C VAL A 491 -8.89 -20.37 -5.60
N HIS A 492 -9.87 -21.08 -5.06
CA HIS A 492 -11.18 -20.53 -4.74
C HIS A 492 -11.19 -20.00 -3.30
N ILE A 493 -11.59 -18.75 -3.11
CA ILE A 493 -11.58 -18.06 -1.81
C ILE A 493 -12.28 -18.86 -0.71
N GLU A 494 -13.38 -19.54 -1.02
CA GLU A 494 -14.17 -20.30 -0.03
C GLU A 494 -13.82 -21.79 0.02
N HIS A 495 -13.14 -22.32 -0.99
CA HIS A 495 -13.01 -23.78 -1.18
C HIS A 495 -11.55 -24.26 -1.33
N GLY A 496 -10.58 -23.34 -1.32
CA GLY A 496 -9.16 -23.68 -1.43
C GLY A 496 -8.74 -24.05 -2.86
N ILE A 497 -7.70 -24.87 -2.98
CA ILE A 497 -7.08 -25.22 -4.26
C ILE A 497 -7.98 -26.22 -5.03
N GLY A 498 -8.42 -25.81 -6.21
CA GLY A 498 -9.14 -26.62 -7.19
C GLY A 498 -8.38 -26.73 -8.51
N ARG A 499 -8.95 -27.46 -9.47
CA ARG A 499 -8.40 -27.61 -10.82
C ARG A 499 -9.39 -27.03 -11.83
N TYR A 500 -8.91 -26.16 -12.72
CA TYR A 500 -9.73 -25.58 -13.77
C TYR A 500 -10.04 -26.61 -14.85
N LEU A 501 -11.33 -26.86 -15.10
CA LEU A 501 -11.79 -27.88 -16.05
C LEU A 501 -12.39 -27.30 -17.35
N GLY A 502 -12.39 -25.97 -17.49
CA GLY A 502 -13.00 -25.23 -18.60
C GLY A 502 -14.32 -24.55 -18.20
N LEU A 503 -14.93 -23.87 -19.17
CA LEU A 503 -16.22 -23.20 -19.02
C LEU A 503 -17.35 -24.10 -19.56
N ASP A 504 -18.41 -24.24 -18.78
CA ASP A 504 -19.63 -24.95 -19.19
C ASP A 504 -20.83 -24.00 -19.06
N PRO A 505 -21.55 -23.68 -20.16
CA PRO A 505 -22.70 -22.78 -20.10
C PRO A 505 -23.88 -23.43 -19.39
N ILE A 506 -24.26 -22.89 -18.24
CA ILE A 506 -25.44 -23.34 -17.48
C ILE A 506 -26.61 -22.43 -17.83
N THR A 507 -27.73 -23.02 -18.26
CA THR A 507 -28.95 -22.26 -18.52
C THR A 507 -29.66 -21.99 -17.20
N VAL A 508 -29.74 -20.72 -16.80
CA VAL A 508 -30.46 -20.31 -15.59
C VAL A 508 -31.73 -19.57 -15.99
N GLY A 509 -32.89 -20.15 -15.66
CA GLY A 509 -34.24 -19.56 -15.64
C GLY A 509 -34.58 -18.54 -16.73
N LYS A 510 -35.43 -18.92 -17.70
CA LYS A 510 -36.11 -17.94 -18.57
C LYS A 510 -36.94 -17.00 -17.68
N SER A 511 -36.59 -15.72 -17.63
CA SER A 511 -37.50 -14.68 -17.13
C SER A 511 -38.79 -14.75 -17.95
N GLN A 512 -39.91 -15.04 -17.28
CA GLN A 512 -41.24 -14.66 -17.77
C GLN A 512 -41.46 -13.18 -17.55
#